data_AF-A0A836FW25-F1
#
_entry.id   AF-A0A836FW25-F1
#
_cell.length_a   1.000
_cell.length_b   1.000
_cell.length_c   1.000
_cell.angle_alpha   90.00
_cell.angle_beta   90.00
_cell.angle_gamma   90.00
#
_symmetry.space_group_name_H-M   'P 1'
#
loop_
_entity.id
_entity.type
_entity.pdbx_description
1 polymer ?
#
loop_
_entity_poly.entity_id
_entity_poly.type
_entity_poly.pdbx_seq_one_letter_code
_entity_poly.pdbx_strand_id
1 'polypeptide(L)'
;MKFLTIPGWYRGFSTKNRAVKGIFPSSYVHLKPCKIDNEGLFESVIPLEDPVVREVTLVLREWGGIWKRLYVEREEYKFNALRKVMRELLEWRRQLLAGTLTTDQTRELKLRIINKVDWGNR
;
A
#
# COMPACT_ATOMS: atom_id res chain seq x y z
N MET A 1 -13.49 10.64 9.06
CA MET A 1 -12.32 11.24 9.71
C MET A 1 -12.62 12.73 9.88
N LYS A 2 -13.16 13.15 11.02
CA LYS A 2 -13.45 14.58 11.28
C LYS A 2 -12.17 15.30 11.68
N PHE A 3 -11.65 16.15 10.80
CA PHE A 3 -10.59 17.09 11.16
C PHE A 3 -11.23 18.27 11.90
N LEU A 4 -10.94 18.42 13.19
CA LEU A 4 -11.15 19.71 13.87
C LEU A 4 -10.11 20.67 13.29
N THR A 5 -10.54 21.57 12.42
CA THR A 5 -9.67 22.46 11.66
C THR A 5 -9.42 23.74 12.43
N ILE A 6 -8.21 23.87 12.98
CA ILE A 6 -7.54 25.18 12.99
C ILE A 6 -7.13 25.42 11.53
N PRO A 7 -7.32 26.62 10.95
CA PRO A 7 -6.90 26.89 9.58
C PRO A 7 -5.45 26.44 9.34
N GLY A 8 -5.23 25.61 8.32
CA GLY A 8 -3.90 25.09 7.98
C GLY A 8 -3.41 23.86 8.77
N TRP A 9 -4.21 23.30 9.68
CA TRP A 9 -3.84 22.12 10.48
C TRP A 9 -4.90 21.04 10.48
N TYR A 10 -4.42 19.79 10.49
CA TYR A 10 -5.24 18.60 10.70
C TYR A 10 -4.87 17.95 12.03
N ARG A 11 -5.86 17.33 12.68
CA ARG A 11 -5.65 16.44 13.83
C ARG A 11 -5.96 15.01 13.43
N GLY A 12 -5.07 14.08 13.74
CA GLY A 12 -5.23 12.67 13.37
C GLY A 12 -4.13 11.79 13.93
N PHE A 13 -3.87 10.68 13.25
CA PHE A 13 -2.87 9.68 13.61
C PHE A 13 -2.27 9.05 12.35
N SER A 14 -1.10 8.44 12.48
CA SER A 14 -0.51 7.65 11.39
C SER A 14 -1.27 6.34 11.23
N THR A 15 -1.58 5.93 9.99
CA THR A 15 -2.27 4.65 9.73
C THR A 15 -1.50 3.43 10.25
N LYS A 16 -0.18 3.55 10.43
CA LYS A 16 0.68 2.52 11.04
C LYS A 16 0.65 2.50 12.56
N ASN A 17 0.28 3.61 13.20
CA ASN A 17 0.24 3.73 14.66
C ASN A 17 -0.93 4.64 15.06
N ARG A 18 -2.09 4.02 15.31
CA ARG A 18 -3.33 4.74 15.66
C ARG A 18 -3.35 5.24 17.10
N ALA A 19 -2.49 4.70 17.97
CA ALA A 19 -2.44 5.05 19.38
C ALA A 19 -1.90 6.46 19.61
N VAL A 20 -0.96 6.89 18.76
CA VAL A 20 -0.35 8.22 18.82
C VAL A 20 -1.20 9.20 18.00
N LYS A 21 -1.86 10.13 18.69
CA LYS A 21 -2.66 11.20 18.09
C LYS A 21 -1.93 12.53 18.19
N GLY A 22 -2.04 13.36 17.16
CA GLY A 22 -1.39 14.67 17.13
C GLY A 22 -1.97 15.60 16.08
N ILE A 23 -1.38 16.79 15.98
CA ILE A 23 -1.65 17.76 14.91
C ILE A 23 -0.53 17.73 13.88
N PHE A 24 -0.86 17.97 12.61
CA PHE A 24 0.08 18.08 11.51
C PHE A 24 -0.39 19.13 10.50
N PRO A 25 0.52 19.86 9.85
CA PRO A 25 0.12 20.91 8.91
C PRO A 25 -0.59 20.30 7.70
N SER A 26 -1.67 20.93 7.24
CA SER A 26 -2.42 20.46 6.08
C SER A 26 -1.60 20.51 4.80
N SER A 27 -0.61 21.40 4.70
CA SER A 27 0.30 21.52 3.56
C SER A 27 1.21 20.31 3.33
N TYR A 28 1.37 19.44 4.33
CA TYR A 28 2.18 18.20 4.24
C TYR A 28 1.32 16.96 3.97
N VAL A 29 0.01 17.12 3.80
CA VAL A 29 -0.93 15.99 3.67
C VAL A 29 -1.75 16.12 2.40
N HIS A 30 -1.60 15.12 1.54
CA HIS A 30 -2.47 14.95 0.38
C HIS A 30 -3.65 14.04 0.75
N LEU A 31 -4.87 14.55 0.63
CA LEU A 31 -6.09 13.77 0.86
C LEU A 31 -6.32 12.84 -0.34
N LYS A 32 -6.36 11.54 -0.07
CA LYS A 32 -6.72 10.53 -1.08
C LYS A 32 -8.23 10.24 -1.04
N PRO A 33 -8.86 9.96 -2.20
CA PRO A 33 -10.27 9.57 -2.25
C PRO A 33 -10.55 8.31 -1.41
N CYS A 34 -11.57 8.38 -0.58
CA CYS A 34 -12.04 7.27 0.25
C CYS A 34 -13.56 7.36 0.46
N LYS A 35 -14.17 6.20 0.68
CA LYS A 35 -15.55 6.08 1.15
C LYS A 35 -15.52 5.90 2.66
N ILE A 36 -16.37 6.63 3.36
CA ILE A 36 -16.61 6.43 4.80
C ILE A 36 -17.83 5.54 4.92
N ASP A 37 -17.72 4.50 5.74
CA ASP A 37 -18.80 3.58 6.08
C ASP A 37 -19.04 3.59 7.60
N ASN A 38 -20.30 3.40 8.03
CA ASN A 38 -20.72 3.43 9.44
C ASN A 38 -20.34 4.73 10.19
N GLU A 39 -20.86 5.88 9.74
CA GLU A 39 -20.65 7.17 10.42
C GLU A 39 -20.97 7.08 11.93
N GLY A 40 -20.00 7.40 12.79
CA GLY A 40 -20.15 7.32 14.24
C GLY A 40 -18.94 6.67 14.93
N LEU A 41 -19.19 5.93 16.02
CA LEU A 41 -18.16 5.28 16.84
C LEU A 41 -17.37 4.18 16.10
N PHE A 42 -17.94 3.64 15.02
CA PHE A 42 -17.37 2.54 14.23
C PHE A 42 -17.01 2.95 12.80
N GLU A 43 -16.66 4.23 12.61
CA GLU A 43 -16.29 4.78 11.30
C GLU A 43 -15.18 3.97 10.62
N SER A 44 -15.47 3.44 9.44
CA SER A 44 -14.52 2.72 8.59
C SER A 44 -14.15 3.58 7.38
N VAL A 45 -12.84 3.74 7.15
CA VAL A 45 -12.31 4.46 5.99
C VAL A 45 -11.85 3.45 4.96
N ILE A 46 -12.59 3.39 3.84
CA ILE A 46 -12.34 2.47 2.73
C ILE A 46 -11.69 3.27 1.59
N PRO A 47 -10.41 3.03 1.26
CA PRO A 47 -9.77 3.67 0.11
C PRO A 47 -10.53 3.33 -1.18
N LEU A 48 -10.67 4.32 -2.08
CA LEU A 48 -11.17 4.07 -3.44
C LEU A 48 -10.06 3.57 -4.39
N GLU A 49 -8.81 3.52 -3.91
CA GLU A 49 -7.69 2.91 -4.64
C GLU A 49 -7.96 1.43 -4.90
N ASP A 50 -7.54 0.96 -6.07
CA ASP A 50 -7.69 -0.43 -6.48
C ASP A 50 -7.17 -1.41 -5.40
N PRO A 51 -7.98 -2.39 -4.96
CA PRO A 51 -7.56 -3.35 -3.95
C PRO A 51 -6.25 -4.07 -4.29
N VAL A 52 -5.99 -4.37 -5.56
CA VAL A 52 -4.75 -5.04 -6.00
C VAL A 52 -3.55 -4.12 -5.81
N VAL A 53 -3.67 -2.82 -6.10
CA VAL A 53 -2.60 -1.83 -5.86
C VAL A 53 -2.28 -1.71 -4.37
N ARG A 54 -3.33 -1.72 -3.53
CA ARG A 54 -3.18 -1.71 -2.08
C ARG A 54 -2.49 -2.99 -1.60
N GLU A 55 -2.91 -4.15 -2.08
CA GLU A 55 -2.37 -5.45 -1.69
C GLU A 55 -0.88 -5.56 -2.02
N VAL A 56 -0.46 -5.17 -3.23
CA VAL A 56 0.96 -5.12 -3.60
C VAL A 56 1.75 -4.25 -2.62
N THR A 57 1.18 -3.13 -2.15
CA THR A 57 1.85 -2.27 -1.16
C THR A 57 2.06 -2.98 0.19
N LEU A 58 1.11 -3.82 0.60
CA LEU A 58 1.20 -4.57 1.86
C LEU A 58 2.21 -5.70 1.75
N VAL A 59 2.12 -6.52 0.69
CA VAL A 59 3.05 -7.62 0.43
C VAL A 59 4.49 -7.13 0.32
N LEU A 60 4.74 -6.03 -0.41
CA LEU A 60 6.08 -5.45 -0.51
C LEU A 60 6.65 -4.98 0.84
N ARG A 61 5.80 -4.54 1.78
CA ARG A 61 6.26 -4.17 3.13
C ARG A 61 6.68 -5.41 3.92
N GLU A 62 5.86 -6.46 3.87
CA GLU A 62 6.14 -7.72 4.54
C GLU A 62 7.41 -8.38 3.98
N TRP A 63 7.46 -8.55 2.67
CA TRP A 63 8.63 -9.10 1.98
C TRP A 63 9.86 -8.21 2.15
N GLY A 64 9.70 -6.89 2.29
CA GLY A 64 10.80 -5.99 2.64
C GLY A 64 11.43 -6.29 4.01
N GLY A 65 10.64 -6.79 4.97
CA GLY A 65 11.14 -7.29 6.24
C GLY A 65 11.93 -8.59 6.08
N ILE A 66 11.36 -9.55 5.34
CA ILE A 66 12.00 -10.84 5.03
C ILE A 66 13.33 -10.63 4.28
N TRP A 67 13.30 -9.79 3.24
CA TRP A 67 14.45 -9.46 2.41
C TRP A 67 15.63 -8.90 3.21
N LYS A 68 15.37 -8.04 4.20
CA LYS A 68 16.40 -7.53 5.11
C LYS A 68 16.99 -8.62 6.00
N ARG A 69 16.18 -9.58 6.48
CA ARG A 69 16.68 -10.72 7.28
C ARG A 69 17.60 -11.62 6.45
N LEU A 70 17.19 -11.95 5.22
CA LEU A 70 17.99 -12.77 4.29
C LEU A 70 19.38 -12.17 4.03
N TYR A 71 19.49 -10.84 3.99
CA TYR A 71 20.79 -10.17 3.88
C TYR A 71 21.69 -10.43 5.09
N VAL A 72 21.15 -10.29 6.31
CA VAL A 72 21.89 -10.51 7.57
C VAL A 72 22.29 -11.98 7.71
N GLU A 73 21.41 -12.90 7.32
CA GLU A 73 21.63 -14.35 7.35
C GLU A 73 22.53 -14.86 6.21
N ARG A 74 22.96 -13.97 5.29
CA ARG A 74 23.80 -14.30 4.12
C ARG A 74 23.17 -15.32 3.16
N GLU A 75 21.84 -15.36 3.08
CA GLU A 75 21.07 -16.19 2.15
C GLU A 75 21.03 -15.57 0.73
N GLU A 76 22.18 -15.48 0.07
CA GLU A 76 22.38 -14.66 -1.14
C GLU A 76 21.42 -15.02 -2.29
N TYR A 77 21.18 -16.31 -2.53
CA TYR A 77 20.27 -16.76 -3.58
C TYR A 77 18.84 -16.26 -3.33
N LYS A 78 18.29 -16.51 -2.13
CA LYS A 78 16.93 -16.09 -1.74
C LYS A 78 16.82 -14.57 -1.71
N PHE A 79 17.83 -13.88 -1.21
CA PHE A 79 17.89 -12.41 -1.19
C PHE A 79 17.76 -11.82 -2.60
N ASN A 80 18.52 -12.34 -3.56
CA ASN A 80 18.50 -11.87 -4.94
C ASN A 80 17.21 -12.27 -5.66
N ALA A 81 16.68 -13.46 -5.41
CA ALA A 81 15.40 -13.91 -5.95
C ALA A 81 14.26 -13.00 -5.47
N LEU A 82 14.13 -12.78 -4.16
CA LEU A 82 13.08 -11.94 -3.58
C LEU A 82 13.18 -10.49 -4.07
N ARG A 83 14.40 -9.93 -4.19
CA ARG A 83 14.62 -8.59 -4.77
C ARG A 83 14.04 -8.47 -6.19
N LYS A 84 14.24 -9.47 -7.04
CA LYS A 84 13.74 -9.45 -8.42
C LYS A 84 12.21 -9.44 -8.44
N VAL A 85 11.58 -10.34 -7.69
CA VAL A 85 10.12 -10.44 -7.59
C VAL A 85 9.52 -9.13 -7.04
N MET A 86 10.11 -8.57 -5.98
CA MET A 86 9.66 -7.28 -5.42
C MET A 86 9.75 -6.13 -6.42
N ARG A 87 10.79 -6.08 -7.25
CA ARG A 87 10.94 -5.06 -8.30
C ARG A 87 9.89 -5.21 -9.40
N GLU A 88 9.59 -6.44 -9.79
CA GLU A 88 8.55 -6.74 -10.77
C GLU A 88 7.16 -6.30 -10.26
N LEU A 89 6.83 -6.63 -9.00
CA LEU A 89 5.59 -6.17 -8.37
C LEU A 89 5.51 -4.63 -8.25
N LEU A 90 6.61 -3.96 -7.92
CA LEU A 90 6.68 -2.50 -7.89
C LEU A 90 6.37 -1.88 -9.25
N GLU A 91 6.92 -2.45 -10.32
CA GLU A 91 6.70 -1.98 -11.68
C GLU A 91 5.26 -2.21 -12.14
N TRP A 92 4.68 -3.39 -11.89
CA TRP A 92 3.28 -3.66 -12.20
C TRP A 92 2.33 -2.76 -11.41
N ARG A 93 2.63 -2.48 -10.13
CA ARG A 93 1.88 -1.50 -9.34
C ARG A 93 1.94 -0.10 -9.95
N ARG A 94 3.11 0.32 -10.45
CA ARG A 94 3.28 1.61 -11.13
C ARG A 94 2.42 1.67 -12.39
N GLN A 95 2.37 0.58 -13.18
CA GLN A 95 1.54 0.51 -14.38
C GLN A 95 0.05 0.59 -14.08
N LEU A 96 -0.43 -0.12 -13.04
CA LEU A 96 -1.84 0.00 -12.60
C LEU A 96 -2.19 1.43 -12.17
N LEU A 97 -1.28 2.11 -11.46
CA LEU A 97 -1.48 3.49 -11.02
C LEU A 97 -1.41 4.52 -12.16
N ALA A 98 -0.67 4.22 -13.24
CA ALA A 98 -0.57 5.12 -14.38
C ALA A 98 -1.91 5.29 -15.11
N GLY A 99 -2.81 4.30 -15.03
CA GLY A 99 -4.14 4.37 -15.65
C GLY A 99 -4.11 4.41 -17.19
N THR A 100 -2.98 4.07 -17.81
CA THR A 100 -2.79 4.11 -19.27
C THR A 100 -3.12 2.81 -19.98
N LEU A 101 -3.52 1.78 -19.23
CA LEU A 101 -3.85 0.44 -19.75
C LEU A 101 -5.32 0.37 -20.15
N THR A 102 -5.63 -0.45 -21.15
CA THR A 102 -7.03 -0.80 -21.46
C THR A 102 -7.64 -1.65 -20.34
N THR A 103 -8.96 -1.82 -20.35
CA THR A 103 -9.68 -2.68 -19.39
C THR A 103 -9.14 -4.12 -19.39
N ASP A 104 -8.92 -4.70 -20.58
CA ASP A 104 -8.41 -6.07 -20.71
C ASP A 104 -6.97 -6.19 -20.21
N GLN A 105 -6.10 -5.24 -20.58
CA GLN A 105 -4.72 -5.21 -20.10
C GLN A 105 -4.65 -5.04 -18.58
N THR A 106 -5.51 -4.18 -18.01
CA THR A 106 -5.62 -3.99 -16.56
C THR A 106 -6.05 -5.28 -15.88
N ARG A 107 -7.06 -5.99 -16.42
CA ARG A 107 -7.52 -7.27 -15.90
C ARG A 107 -6.42 -8.32 -15.92
N GLU A 108 -5.71 -8.44 -17.04
CA GLU A 108 -4.62 -9.39 -17.19
C GLU A 108 -3.46 -9.08 -16.22
N LEU A 109 -3.07 -7.81 -16.08
CA LEU A 109 -2.01 -7.40 -15.18
C LEU A 109 -2.37 -7.70 -13.71
N LYS A 110 -3.62 -7.48 -13.31
CA LYS A 110 -4.10 -7.84 -11.97
C LYS A 110 -4.00 -9.34 -11.71
N LEU A 111 -4.40 -10.18 -12.66
CA LEU A 111 -4.27 -11.64 -12.53
C LEU A 111 -2.81 -12.07 -12.41
N ARG A 112 -1.92 -11.48 -13.21
CA ARG A 112 -0.47 -11.72 -13.13
C ARG A 112 0.09 -11.35 -11.75
N ILE A 113 -0.33 -10.20 -11.21
CA ILE A 113 0.04 -9.77 -9.85
C ILE A 113 -0.41 -10.80 -8.81
N ILE A 114 -1.70 -11.17 -8.82
CA ILE A 114 -2.27 -12.12 -7.85
C ILE A 114 -1.51 -13.43 -7.87
N ASN A 115 -1.33 -14.04 -9.04
CA ASN A 115 -0.59 -15.30 -9.18
C ASN A 115 0.86 -15.18 -8.69
N LYS A 116 1.50 -14.04 -8.89
CA LYS A 116 2.89 -13.80 -8.45
C LYS A 116 3.00 -13.66 -6.93
N VAL A 117 2.04 -12.97 -6.32
CA VAL A 117 1.94 -12.85 -4.86
C VAL A 117 1.69 -14.23 -4.24
N ASP A 118 0.72 -14.98 -4.78
CA ASP A 118 0.39 -16.33 -4.30
C ASP A 118 1.58 -17.28 -4.43
N TRP A 119 2.36 -17.17 -5.51
CA TRP A 119 3.59 -17.94 -5.68
C TRP A 119 4.65 -17.57 -4.64
N GLY A 120 4.85 -16.28 -4.34
CA GLY A 120 5.87 -15.83 -3.40
C GLY A 120 5.50 -16.00 -1.92
N ASN A 121 4.22 -16.20 -1.62
CA ASN A 121 3.72 -16.49 -0.28
C ASN A 121 3.75 -17.98 0.08
N ARG A 122 4.00 -18.86 -0.89
CA ARG A 122 4.24 -20.30 -0.67
C ARG A 122 5.69 -20.53 -0.24
#